data_AF-A0A7Y0F3I7-F1
#
_entry.id   AF-A0A7Y0F3I7-F1
#
_cell.length_a   1.000
_cell.length_b   1.000
_cell.length_c   1.000
_cell.angle_alpha   90.00
_cell.angle_beta   90.00
_cell.angle_gamma   90.00
#
_symmetry.space_group_name_H-M   'P 1'
#
loop_
_entity.id
_entity.type
_entity.pdbx_description
1 polymer ?
#
loop_
_entity_poly.entity_id
_entity_poly.type
_entity_poly.pdbx_seq_one_letter_code
_entity_poly.pdbx_strand_id
1 'polypeptide(L)'
;MARRRWAAGAVAAVLTVALGLAATPVGALGADPGYSWNAEDIAWQSAQGGKVLVHRLYSPALGVHHYTADYYEMESLTDAGWTHEGIAFYASASGTPVYRLYNPQTQRHLWTLNEEERDYLVRSAGWNDEQVGWHIDETTQPAMPMYRVYNPDTLEHLWTASPVEYKRLTGRTASATLEQRRVQAQQAVVDARETVGAADRQAAAVQRKVDGLEAELNGLRYSNDLKGYLESVGATTALKAFTDPGFNPDVQYTHLGAWDDATNLDNVIRALELIQECNRLRALTGVRALKVSDTLMAETASSTNWSHRTGTIAHRWVSGWVPNAQNAAWGYANPYDGWYWEEKNNYETGNGGQVGHYFAIAELNDFGPYWVTGLGWVPDGKVAFQDFYWDDMISSNYDSLDRTIPVEQYLDEVRAFKARNEQAGAIQAQLDQARRELADAQAAQRKANDERNAVLTWQAKLEKGENVGF
;
A
#
# COMPACT_ATOMS: atom_id res chain seq x y z
N MET A 1 34.66 15.47 24.46
CA MET A 1 33.69 14.55 23.84
C MET A 1 32.58 15.38 23.22
N ALA A 2 32.51 15.39 21.89
CA ALA A 2 31.67 16.30 21.11
C ALA A 2 30.19 15.86 21.10
N ARG A 3 29.29 16.81 21.35
CA ARG A 3 27.83 16.64 21.24
C ARG A 3 27.42 16.83 19.77
N ARG A 4 26.86 15.79 19.14
CA ARG A 4 26.20 15.89 17.83
C ARG A 4 24.73 16.24 18.03
N ARG A 5 24.34 17.44 17.58
CA ARG A 5 22.94 17.84 17.38
C ARG A 5 22.53 17.34 15.99
N TRP A 6 21.44 16.57 15.91
CA TRP A 6 20.79 16.26 14.63
C TRP A 6 19.97 17.46 14.20
N ALA A 7 20.33 18.05 13.06
CA ALA A 7 19.59 19.12 12.42
C ALA A 7 18.43 18.52 11.63
N ALA A 8 17.22 18.98 11.91
CA ALA A 8 16.06 18.81 11.04
C ALA A 8 16.32 19.58 9.74
N GLY A 9 16.25 18.87 8.61
CA GLY A 9 16.48 19.45 7.30
C GLY A 9 16.02 18.50 6.22
N ALA A 10 14.73 18.54 5.90
CA ALA A 10 14.21 18.04 4.63
C ALA A 10 13.43 19.20 4.01
N VAL A 11 14.18 20.07 3.34
CA VAL A 11 13.65 21.12 2.47
C VAL A 11 12.95 20.42 1.31
N ALA A 12 11.65 20.66 1.15
CA ALA A 12 10.89 20.26 -0.02
C ALA A 12 11.48 20.94 -1.26
N ALA A 13 12.30 20.21 -2.01
CA ALA A 13 12.75 20.64 -3.33
C ALA A 13 11.57 20.45 -4.30
N VAL A 14 10.80 21.52 -4.50
CA VAL A 14 9.94 21.66 -5.67
C VAL A 14 10.88 21.78 -6.87
N LEU A 15 11.05 20.69 -7.61
CA LEU A 15 11.81 20.67 -8.85
C LEU A 15 10.96 21.37 -9.92
N THR A 16 11.04 22.70 -9.97
CA THR A 16 10.57 23.46 -11.12
C THR A 16 11.54 23.16 -12.25
N VAL A 17 11.15 22.31 -13.21
CA VAL A 17 11.89 22.15 -14.47
C VAL A 17 11.71 23.43 -15.27
N ALA A 18 12.58 24.41 -15.01
CA ALA A 18 12.77 25.55 -15.89
C ALA A 18 13.59 25.06 -17.09
N LEU A 19 12.93 24.79 -18.21
CA LEU A 19 13.56 24.59 -19.52
C LEU A 19 14.20 25.92 -19.96
N GLY A 20 15.40 26.20 -19.46
CA GLY A 20 16.30 27.19 -20.01
C GLY A 20 17.28 26.51 -20.95
N LEU A 21 17.07 26.60 -22.26
CA LEU A 21 18.08 26.25 -23.25
C LEU A 21 18.21 27.38 -24.27
N ALA A 22 19.34 28.08 -24.13
CA ALA A 22 19.82 29.09 -25.06
C ALA A 22 19.98 28.47 -26.45
N ALA A 23 19.35 29.10 -27.45
CA ALA A 23 19.59 28.80 -28.85
C ALA A 23 21.03 29.22 -29.21
N THR A 24 21.91 28.26 -29.49
CA THR A 24 23.11 28.52 -30.29
C THR A 24 22.72 28.47 -31.77
N PRO A 25 22.99 29.51 -32.58
CA PRO A 25 22.73 29.46 -34.00
C PRO A 25 23.82 28.58 -34.64
N VAL A 26 23.44 27.39 -35.11
CA VAL A 26 24.31 26.59 -35.98
C VAL A 26 23.91 26.89 -37.42
N GLY A 27 24.94 27.24 -38.20
CA GLY A 27 24.85 27.91 -39.48
C GLY A 27 24.10 27.15 -40.56
N ALA A 28 23.68 27.92 -41.55
CA ALA A 28 23.16 27.45 -42.82
C ALA A 28 24.09 26.38 -43.41
N LEU A 29 23.64 25.14 -43.41
CA LEU A 29 24.14 24.13 -44.34
C LEU A 29 23.37 24.28 -45.64
N GLY A 30 24.13 24.47 -46.71
CA GLY A 30 23.66 24.84 -48.04
C GLY A 30 22.65 23.86 -48.63
N ALA A 31 21.91 24.36 -49.62
CA ALA A 31 21.09 23.56 -50.50
C ALA A 31 21.93 22.42 -51.10
N ASP A 32 21.53 21.17 -50.85
CA ASP A 32 22.12 19.98 -51.47
C ASP A 32 21.36 19.69 -52.79
N PRO A 33 22.01 19.70 -53.97
CA PRO A 33 21.36 19.48 -55.25
C PRO A 33 21.29 17.97 -55.55
N GLY A 34 20.15 17.33 -55.31
CA GLY A 34 20.00 15.91 -55.65
C GLY A 34 18.71 15.24 -55.19
N TYR A 35 17.55 15.69 -55.68
CA TYR A 35 16.32 14.88 -55.59
C TYR A 35 16.17 14.09 -56.89
N SER A 36 16.64 12.84 -56.89
CA SER A 36 16.66 11.96 -58.08
C SER A 36 15.73 10.76 -57.98
N TRP A 37 14.84 10.67 -56.99
CA TRP A 37 13.93 9.53 -56.83
C TRP A 37 12.47 9.92 -57.05
N ASN A 38 11.82 9.24 -57.99
CA ASN A 38 10.39 9.36 -58.30
C ASN A 38 9.55 8.53 -57.31
N ALA A 39 8.43 9.09 -56.87
CA ALA A 39 7.46 8.40 -56.03
C ALA A 39 6.62 7.43 -56.86
N GLU A 40 6.48 6.19 -56.41
CA GLU A 40 5.64 5.15 -57.06
C GLU A 40 4.60 4.54 -56.10
N ASP A 41 4.25 5.31 -55.06
CA ASP A 41 3.22 4.99 -54.06
C ASP A 41 3.46 3.66 -53.30
N ILE A 42 2.39 3.07 -52.76
CA ILE A 42 2.45 1.85 -51.94
C ILE A 42 2.49 0.66 -52.90
N ALA A 43 3.56 -0.12 -52.84
CA ALA A 43 3.68 -1.34 -53.64
C ALA A 43 2.92 -2.51 -53.01
N TRP A 44 2.96 -2.64 -51.68
CA TRP A 44 2.18 -3.63 -50.94
C TRP A 44 2.09 -3.31 -49.45
N GLN A 45 1.31 -4.13 -48.74
CA GLN A 45 1.14 -4.10 -47.29
C GLN A 45 1.93 -5.27 -46.67
N SER A 46 2.72 -5.02 -45.62
CA SER A 46 3.43 -6.10 -44.90
C SER A 46 2.49 -6.89 -43.99
N ALA A 47 2.75 -8.18 -43.78
CA ALA A 47 1.95 -9.02 -42.88
C ALA A 47 2.39 -8.85 -41.41
N GLN A 48 1.49 -8.40 -40.52
CA GLN A 48 1.79 -8.37 -39.08
C GLN A 48 1.74 -9.78 -38.50
N GLY A 49 2.83 -10.24 -37.88
CA GLY A 49 2.96 -11.64 -37.41
C GLY A 49 3.42 -12.62 -38.50
N GLY A 50 3.81 -12.12 -39.68
CA GLY A 50 4.51 -12.90 -40.70
C GLY A 50 5.75 -13.57 -40.12
N LYS A 51 5.97 -14.85 -40.45
CA LYS A 51 7.12 -15.62 -39.96
C LYS A 51 8.30 -15.64 -40.93
N VAL A 52 8.13 -15.08 -42.12
CA VAL A 52 9.17 -15.02 -43.14
C VAL A 52 9.87 -13.68 -43.05
N LEU A 53 11.15 -13.68 -42.73
CA LEU A 53 11.97 -12.47 -42.64
C LEU A 53 12.43 -12.08 -44.04
N VAL A 54 12.16 -10.84 -44.46
CA VAL A 54 12.76 -10.29 -45.69
C VAL A 54 13.90 -9.37 -45.29
N HIS A 55 15.11 -9.70 -45.73
CA HIS A 55 16.35 -8.99 -45.43
C HIS A 55 16.60 -7.92 -46.49
N ARG A 56 17.05 -6.73 -46.08
CA ARG A 56 17.56 -5.69 -46.99
C ARG A 56 19.08 -5.69 -46.95
N LEU A 57 19.71 -5.74 -48.12
CA LEU A 57 21.15 -5.65 -48.28
C LEU A 57 21.49 -4.48 -49.20
N TYR A 58 22.59 -3.79 -48.91
CA TYR A 58 23.10 -2.70 -49.74
C TYR A 58 24.48 -3.06 -50.30
N SER A 59 24.69 -2.84 -51.59
CA SER A 59 26.01 -2.95 -52.22
C SER A 59 26.64 -1.57 -52.38
N PRO A 60 27.67 -1.21 -51.59
CA PRO A 60 28.39 0.05 -51.79
C PRO A 60 29.08 0.14 -53.15
N ALA A 61 29.50 -1.01 -53.71
CA ALA A 61 30.19 -1.08 -54.99
C ALA A 61 29.27 -0.82 -56.18
N LEU A 62 28.02 -1.29 -56.11
CA LEU A 62 27.04 -1.15 -57.19
C LEU A 62 26.05 0.00 -56.95
N GLY A 63 25.99 0.51 -55.72
CA GLY A 63 25.05 1.54 -55.30
C GLY A 63 23.59 1.07 -55.34
N VAL A 64 23.32 -0.22 -55.08
CA VAL A 64 21.96 -0.80 -55.15
C VAL A 64 21.59 -1.62 -53.93
N HIS A 65 20.29 -1.75 -53.69
CA HIS A 65 19.70 -2.60 -52.67
C HIS A 65 19.21 -3.93 -53.25
N HIS A 66 19.23 -4.96 -52.40
CA HIS A 66 18.68 -6.29 -52.67
C HIS A 66 17.78 -6.71 -51.52
N TYR A 67 16.70 -7.44 -51.85
CA TYR A 67 15.73 -7.94 -50.88
C TYR A 67 15.57 -9.44 -51.02
N THR A 68 15.71 -10.16 -49.92
CA THR A 68 15.62 -11.62 -49.96
C THR A 68 15.00 -12.22 -48.71
N ALA A 69 14.16 -13.24 -48.91
CA ALA A 69 13.68 -14.11 -47.85
C ALA A 69 14.58 -15.35 -47.67
N ASP A 70 15.56 -15.55 -48.55
CA ASP A 70 16.51 -16.66 -48.46
C ASP A 70 17.69 -16.26 -47.56
N TYR A 71 17.78 -16.96 -46.44
CA TYR A 71 18.84 -16.78 -45.46
C TYR A 71 20.24 -17.02 -46.06
N TYR A 72 20.39 -18.01 -46.95
CA TYR A 72 21.69 -18.34 -47.56
C TYR A 72 22.10 -17.31 -48.61
N GLU A 73 21.14 -16.72 -49.34
CA GLU A 73 21.43 -15.62 -50.27
C GLU A 73 21.89 -14.38 -49.50
N MET A 74 21.24 -14.07 -48.37
CA MET A 74 21.66 -12.99 -47.48
C MET A 74 23.07 -13.19 -46.93
N GLU A 75 23.39 -14.39 -46.42
CA GLU A 75 24.75 -14.69 -45.93
C GLU A 75 25.78 -14.60 -47.05
N SER A 76 25.51 -15.23 -48.21
CA SER A 76 26.46 -15.23 -49.33
C SER A 76 26.74 -13.84 -49.87
N LEU A 77 25.74 -12.94 -49.91
CA LEU A 77 25.93 -11.56 -50.33
C LEU A 77 26.72 -10.76 -49.28
N THR A 78 26.47 -11.02 -48.00
CA THR A 78 27.22 -10.40 -46.89
C THR A 78 28.70 -10.81 -46.94
N ASP A 79 28.99 -12.09 -47.18
CA ASP A 79 30.36 -12.60 -47.37
C ASP A 79 31.03 -12.02 -48.62
N ALA A 80 30.23 -11.70 -49.66
CA ALA A 80 30.69 -11.02 -50.86
C ALA A 80 30.86 -9.49 -50.69
N GLY A 81 30.72 -8.96 -49.47
CA GLY A 81 30.98 -7.56 -49.14
C GLY A 81 29.77 -6.63 -49.24
N TRP A 82 28.54 -7.16 -49.34
CA TRP A 82 27.32 -6.37 -49.18
C TRP A 82 27.08 -6.07 -47.70
N THR A 83 26.50 -4.91 -47.42
CA THR A 83 26.09 -4.53 -46.07
C THR A 83 24.69 -5.09 -45.79
N HIS A 84 24.55 -5.99 -44.82
CA HIS A 84 23.24 -6.38 -44.32
C HIS A 84 22.65 -5.25 -43.47
N GLU A 85 21.57 -4.63 -43.95
CA GLU A 85 20.92 -3.49 -43.27
C GLU A 85 19.84 -3.93 -42.28
N GLY A 86 19.67 -5.23 -42.09
CA GLY A 86 18.70 -5.83 -41.16
C GLY A 86 17.44 -6.37 -41.85
N ILE A 87 16.39 -6.56 -41.04
CA ILE A 87 15.09 -7.05 -41.49
C ILE A 87 14.31 -5.85 -42.03
N ALA A 88 13.96 -5.91 -43.32
CA ALA A 88 13.20 -4.87 -44.01
C ALA A 88 11.72 -4.88 -43.59
N PHE A 89 11.13 -6.08 -43.58
CA PHE A 89 9.75 -6.35 -43.18
C PHE A 89 9.51 -7.85 -43.00
N TYR A 90 8.33 -8.20 -42.49
CA TYR A 90 7.85 -9.57 -42.34
C TYR A 90 6.88 -9.91 -43.48
N ALA A 91 7.16 -10.99 -44.19
CA ALA A 91 6.32 -11.57 -45.22
C ALA A 91 5.47 -12.73 -44.67
N SER A 92 4.43 -13.10 -45.42
CA SER A 92 3.55 -14.22 -45.09
C SER A 92 4.11 -15.54 -45.63
N ALA A 93 3.76 -16.65 -44.97
CA ALA A 93 4.07 -17.99 -45.46
C ALA A 93 3.22 -18.39 -46.69
N SER A 94 2.08 -17.73 -46.90
CA SER A 94 1.14 -17.96 -48.00
C SER A 94 0.37 -16.68 -48.33
N GLY A 95 -0.21 -16.59 -49.53
CA GLY A 95 -1.04 -15.46 -49.93
C GLY A 95 -0.72 -15.01 -51.36
N THR A 96 -0.82 -13.71 -51.63
CA THR A 96 -0.50 -13.13 -52.95
C THR A 96 1.01 -13.19 -53.19
N PRO A 97 1.49 -13.76 -54.30
CA PRO A 97 2.92 -13.86 -54.58
C PRO A 97 3.51 -12.51 -55.01
N VAL A 98 4.70 -12.20 -54.50
CA VAL A 98 5.57 -11.14 -55.01
C VAL A 98 6.62 -11.77 -55.91
N TYR A 99 6.59 -11.41 -57.20
CA TYR A 99 7.48 -11.95 -58.22
C TYR A 99 8.83 -11.22 -58.18
N ARG A 100 9.93 -11.98 -58.19
CA ARG A 100 11.30 -11.48 -58.32
C ARG A 100 11.73 -11.62 -59.77
N LEU A 101 12.17 -10.52 -60.37
CA LEU A 101 12.65 -10.47 -61.75
C LEU A 101 14.09 -9.98 -61.77
N TYR A 102 14.91 -10.54 -62.66
CA TYR A 102 16.29 -10.10 -62.87
C TYR A 102 16.52 -9.64 -64.30
N ASN A 103 17.12 -8.47 -64.46
CA ASN A 103 17.55 -7.98 -65.77
C ASN A 103 19.05 -8.27 -65.98
N PRO A 104 19.43 -9.19 -66.88
CA PRO A 104 20.84 -9.52 -67.13
C PRO A 104 21.63 -8.39 -67.80
N GLN A 105 20.97 -7.42 -68.44
CA GLN A 105 21.63 -6.29 -69.09
C GLN A 105 21.98 -5.18 -68.10
N THR A 106 21.08 -4.88 -67.16
CA THR A 106 21.28 -3.80 -66.17
C THR A 106 21.76 -4.33 -64.81
N GLN A 107 21.75 -5.64 -64.62
CA GLN A 107 22.04 -6.31 -63.34
C GLN A 107 21.18 -5.77 -62.19
N ARG A 108 19.89 -5.56 -62.47
CA ARG A 108 18.90 -5.05 -61.50
C ARG A 108 17.84 -6.09 -61.21
N HIS A 109 17.33 -6.06 -59.98
CA HIS A 109 16.18 -6.83 -59.58
C HIS A 109 14.94 -5.94 -59.47
N LEU A 110 13.77 -6.52 -59.71
CA LEU A 110 12.46 -5.90 -59.49
C LEU A 110 11.59 -6.87 -58.69
N TRP A 111 10.86 -6.35 -57.71
CA TRP A 111 9.83 -7.09 -56.98
C TRP A 111 8.46 -6.49 -57.25
N THR A 112 7.53 -7.29 -57.74
CA THR A 112 6.19 -6.81 -58.10
C THR A 112 5.08 -7.79 -57.72
N LEU A 113 3.94 -7.25 -57.29
CA LEU A 113 2.68 -7.98 -57.18
C LEU A 113 1.95 -8.09 -58.52
N ASN A 114 2.31 -7.28 -59.50
CA ASN A 114 1.60 -7.19 -60.76
C ASN A 114 2.08 -8.30 -61.71
N GLU A 115 1.23 -9.31 -61.87
CA GLU A 115 1.49 -10.44 -62.77
C GLU A 115 1.63 -9.99 -64.24
N GLU A 116 0.89 -8.97 -64.66
CA GLU A 116 0.98 -8.42 -66.01
C GLU A 116 2.30 -7.67 -66.24
N GLU A 117 2.82 -6.96 -65.21
CA GLU A 117 4.14 -6.32 -65.24
C GLU A 117 5.24 -7.38 -65.40
N ARG A 118 5.15 -8.48 -64.63
CA ARG A 118 6.06 -9.62 -64.76
C ARG A 118 6.04 -10.20 -66.17
N ASP A 119 4.85 -10.56 -66.66
CA ASP A 119 4.69 -11.20 -67.98
C ASP A 119 5.18 -10.30 -69.12
N TYR A 120 4.92 -8.99 -69.03
CA TYR A 120 5.38 -8.02 -70.01
C TYR A 120 6.92 -7.91 -70.03
N LEU A 121 7.55 -7.78 -68.86
CA LEU A 121 8.99 -7.62 -68.74
C LEU A 121 9.76 -8.86 -69.21
N VAL A 122 9.24 -10.06 -68.92
CA VAL A 122 9.82 -11.32 -69.36
C VAL A 122 9.67 -11.50 -70.88
N ARG A 123 8.47 -11.30 -71.42
CA ARG A 123 8.20 -11.53 -72.85
C ARG A 123 8.81 -10.48 -73.76
N SER A 124 8.89 -9.23 -73.31
CA SER A 124 9.12 -8.08 -74.20
C SER A 124 10.34 -7.24 -73.83
N ALA A 125 10.85 -7.33 -72.60
CA ALA A 125 11.96 -6.49 -72.13
C ALA A 125 13.21 -7.30 -71.72
N GLY A 126 13.22 -8.61 -71.95
CA GLY A 126 14.39 -9.47 -71.73
C GLY A 126 14.74 -9.72 -70.27
N TRP A 127 13.79 -9.55 -69.36
CA TRP A 127 13.97 -9.91 -67.94
C TRP A 127 13.81 -11.43 -67.75
N ASN A 128 14.56 -11.97 -66.80
CA ASN A 128 14.41 -13.34 -66.34
C ASN A 128 13.43 -13.37 -65.16
N ASP A 129 12.50 -14.32 -65.21
CA ASP A 129 11.65 -14.65 -64.06
C ASP A 129 12.45 -15.50 -63.07
N GLU A 130 12.70 -14.94 -61.88
CA GLU A 130 13.36 -15.65 -60.78
C GLU A 130 12.35 -16.22 -59.77
N GLN A 131 11.09 -16.33 -60.20
CA GLN A 131 9.98 -16.93 -59.47
C GLN A 131 9.51 -16.05 -58.29
N VAL A 132 8.79 -16.67 -57.35
CA VAL A 132 8.21 -15.98 -56.20
C VAL A 132 9.29 -15.73 -55.15
N GLY A 133 9.53 -14.46 -54.83
CA GLY A 133 10.46 -14.07 -53.76
C GLY A 133 9.86 -14.27 -52.36
N TRP A 134 8.59 -13.91 -52.18
CA TRP A 134 7.81 -14.11 -50.95
C TRP A 134 6.31 -13.95 -51.21
N HIS A 135 5.48 -14.24 -50.20
CA HIS A 135 4.04 -14.00 -50.23
C HIS A 135 3.64 -12.88 -49.27
N ILE A 136 2.56 -12.18 -49.57
CA ILE A 136 1.91 -11.23 -48.66
C ILE A 136 0.49 -11.68 -48.34
N ASP A 137 0.00 -11.33 -47.16
CA ASP A 137 -1.40 -11.51 -46.78
C ASP A 137 -2.06 -10.14 -46.59
N GLU A 138 -2.96 -9.77 -47.49
CA GLU A 138 -3.65 -8.47 -47.49
C GLU A 138 -4.77 -8.40 -46.43
N THR A 139 -5.08 -9.51 -45.74
CA THR A 139 -6.23 -9.61 -44.82
C THR A 139 -5.91 -9.33 -43.36
N THR A 140 -4.63 -9.26 -42.97
CA THR A 140 -4.20 -8.99 -41.58
C THR A 140 -3.98 -7.49 -41.34
N GLN A 141 -4.85 -6.84 -40.56
CA GLN A 141 -4.63 -5.49 -40.04
C GLN A 141 -4.11 -5.54 -38.58
N PRO A 142 -3.28 -4.56 -38.14
CA PRO A 142 -2.71 -3.45 -38.92
C PRO A 142 -1.49 -3.84 -39.79
N ALA A 143 -1.52 -3.43 -41.06
CA ALA A 143 -0.42 -3.59 -41.99
C ALA A 143 0.48 -2.34 -42.03
N MET A 144 1.80 -2.55 -42.21
CA MET A 144 2.72 -1.45 -42.53
C MET A 144 2.83 -1.31 -44.06
N PRO A 145 2.62 -0.10 -44.62
CA PRO A 145 2.76 0.13 -46.05
C PRO A 145 4.24 0.04 -46.46
N MET A 146 4.49 -0.69 -47.54
CA MET A 146 5.78 -0.72 -48.23
C MET A 146 5.76 0.27 -49.39
N TYR A 147 6.50 1.37 -49.25
CA TYR A 147 6.59 2.41 -50.27
C TYR A 147 7.63 2.05 -51.33
N ARG A 148 7.32 2.25 -52.61
CA ARG A 148 8.25 2.08 -53.74
C ARG A 148 8.70 3.43 -54.27
N VAL A 149 10.00 3.57 -54.48
CA VAL A 149 10.60 4.74 -55.13
C VAL A 149 11.55 4.29 -56.23
N TYR A 150 11.63 5.06 -57.31
CA TYR A 150 12.42 4.75 -58.48
C TYR A 150 13.47 5.83 -58.77
N ASN A 151 14.72 5.44 -58.94
CA ASN A 151 15.81 6.33 -59.31
C ASN A 151 16.08 6.24 -60.83
N PRO A 152 15.63 7.20 -61.65
CA PRO A 152 15.96 7.25 -63.08
C PRO A 152 17.46 7.27 -63.41
N ASP A 153 18.33 7.73 -62.50
CA ASP A 153 19.77 7.81 -62.76
C ASP A 153 20.47 6.45 -62.56
N THR A 154 20.02 5.65 -61.59
CA THR A 154 20.61 4.33 -61.28
C THR A 154 19.77 3.14 -61.77
N LEU A 155 18.58 3.43 -62.29
CA LEU A 155 17.51 2.48 -62.68
C LEU A 155 17.07 1.57 -61.52
N GLU A 156 17.31 2.01 -60.28
CA GLU A 156 17.02 1.23 -59.08
C GLU A 156 15.60 1.50 -58.58
N HIS A 157 14.95 0.44 -58.11
CA HIS A 157 13.77 0.56 -57.26
C HIS A 157 14.17 0.27 -55.81
N LEU A 158 13.70 1.11 -54.88
CA LEU A 158 13.88 0.91 -53.44
C LEU A 158 12.51 0.77 -52.78
N TRP A 159 12.42 -0.21 -51.88
CA TRP A 159 11.23 -0.47 -51.06
C TRP A 159 11.53 -0.16 -49.59
N THR A 160 10.69 0.68 -48.98
CA THR A 160 10.86 1.05 -47.58
C THR A 160 9.54 1.06 -46.82
N ALA A 161 9.56 0.49 -45.61
CA ALA A 161 8.48 0.64 -44.64
C ALA A 161 8.57 1.99 -43.88
N SER A 162 9.64 2.76 -44.08
CA SER A 162 9.86 4.04 -43.42
C SER A 162 9.21 5.18 -44.23
N PRO A 163 8.12 5.79 -43.73
CA PRO A 163 7.54 6.97 -44.38
C PRO A 163 8.50 8.17 -44.37
N VAL A 164 9.55 8.14 -43.55
CA VAL A 164 10.61 9.16 -43.50
C VAL A 164 11.61 8.97 -44.64
N GLU A 165 12.09 7.74 -44.87
CA GLU A 165 12.99 7.41 -45.98
C GLU A 165 12.31 7.70 -47.33
N TYR A 166 11.05 7.29 -47.49
CA TYR A 166 10.22 7.61 -48.66
C TYR A 166 10.14 9.11 -48.96
N LYS A 167 9.84 9.92 -47.94
CA LYS A 167 9.68 11.37 -48.08
C LYS A 167 11.01 12.10 -48.31
N ARG A 168 12.11 11.60 -47.73
CA ARG A 168 13.47 12.12 -47.95
C ARG A 168 13.91 11.90 -49.39
N LEU A 169 13.72 10.70 -49.91
CA LEU A 169 14.11 10.34 -51.29
C LEU A 169 13.29 11.11 -52.33
N THR A 170 11.99 11.32 -52.07
CA THR A 170 11.05 11.98 -53.01
C THR A 170 10.94 13.50 -52.86
N GLY A 171 11.75 14.14 -52.00
CA GLY A 171 11.71 15.59 -51.79
C GLY A 171 10.44 16.14 -51.11
N ARG A 172 9.62 15.28 -50.51
CA ARG A 172 8.42 15.65 -49.72
C ARG A 172 8.81 15.96 -48.27
N THR A 173 9.64 16.98 -48.05
CA THR A 173 10.22 17.27 -46.72
C THR A 173 9.22 17.82 -45.70
N ALA A 174 9.00 17.09 -44.60
CA ALA A 174 8.84 17.72 -43.29
C ALA A 174 10.25 18.13 -42.81
N SER A 175 10.45 19.36 -42.36
CA SER A 175 11.81 19.85 -42.02
C SER A 175 12.43 19.03 -40.89
N ALA A 176 13.77 18.87 -40.88
CA ALA A 176 14.52 18.22 -39.81
C ALA A 176 14.20 18.77 -38.40
N THR A 177 13.70 20.01 -38.33
CA THR A 177 13.22 20.66 -37.10
C THR A 177 11.93 20.05 -36.55
N LEU A 178 11.01 19.57 -37.40
CA LEU A 178 9.77 18.94 -36.94
C LEU A 178 10.05 17.58 -36.31
N GLU A 179 10.99 16.81 -36.86
CA GLU A 179 11.38 15.51 -36.32
C GLU A 179 12.05 15.65 -34.95
N GLN A 180 12.95 16.62 -34.80
CA GLN A 180 13.53 16.96 -33.49
C GLN A 180 12.46 17.35 -32.47
N ARG A 181 11.44 18.13 -32.87
CA ARG A 181 10.32 18.50 -31.99
C ARG A 181 9.44 17.30 -31.61
N ARG A 182 9.28 16.32 -32.48
CA ARG A 182 8.55 15.08 -32.17
C ARG A 182 9.27 14.21 -31.15
N VAL A 183 10.60 14.07 -31.28
CA VAL A 183 11.43 13.38 -30.28
C VAL A 183 11.37 14.10 -28.93
N GLN A 184 11.44 15.44 -28.93
CA GLN A 184 11.27 16.25 -27.71
C GLN A 184 9.88 16.06 -27.09
N ALA A 185 8.82 15.99 -27.90
CA ALA A 185 7.47 15.69 -27.43
C ALA A 185 7.33 14.30 -26.82
N GLN A 186 7.92 13.29 -27.45
CA GLN A 186 7.95 11.94 -26.93
C GLN A 186 8.60 11.89 -25.54
N GLN A 187 9.77 12.55 -25.39
CA GLN A 187 10.48 12.59 -24.12
C GLN A 187 9.69 13.36 -23.05
N ALA A 188 9.13 14.52 -23.39
CA ALA A 188 8.30 15.30 -22.46
C ALA A 188 7.09 14.49 -21.95
N VAL A 189 6.51 13.62 -22.78
CA VAL A 189 5.43 12.72 -22.34
C VAL A 189 5.92 11.69 -21.34
N VAL A 190 7.10 11.13 -21.54
CA VAL A 190 7.73 10.19 -20.60
C VAL A 190 7.98 10.88 -19.26
N ASP A 191 8.62 12.05 -19.27
CA ASP A 191 8.94 12.84 -18.08
C ASP A 191 7.66 13.25 -17.31
N ALA A 192 6.61 13.66 -18.03
CA ALA A 192 5.33 14.00 -17.44
C ALA A 192 4.62 12.79 -16.81
N ARG A 193 4.72 11.61 -17.43
CA ARG A 193 4.19 10.35 -16.85
C ARG A 193 4.93 9.96 -15.58
N GLU A 194 6.25 10.11 -15.55
CA GLU A 194 7.05 9.86 -14.35
C GLU A 194 6.68 10.82 -13.22
N THR A 195 6.48 12.10 -13.54
CA THR A 195 6.05 13.13 -12.60
C THR A 195 4.68 12.82 -11.99
N VAL A 196 3.70 12.44 -12.83
CA VAL A 196 2.38 11.99 -12.34
C VAL A 196 2.53 10.76 -11.45
N GLY A 197 3.29 9.75 -11.88
CA GLY A 197 3.51 8.55 -11.08
C GLY A 197 4.19 8.83 -9.73
N ALA A 198 5.09 9.81 -9.65
CA ALA A 198 5.68 10.25 -8.41
C ALA A 198 4.66 10.95 -7.49
N ALA A 199 3.84 11.84 -8.06
CA ALA A 199 2.79 12.54 -7.32
C ALA A 199 1.72 11.56 -6.79
N ASP A 200 1.32 10.57 -7.59
CA ASP A 200 0.38 9.50 -7.21
C ASP A 200 0.91 8.69 -6.02
N ARG A 201 2.20 8.28 -6.07
CA ARG A 201 2.84 7.55 -4.97
C ARG A 201 2.90 8.38 -3.69
N GLN A 202 3.18 9.68 -3.80
CA GLN A 202 3.20 10.59 -2.66
C GLN A 202 1.81 10.73 -2.04
N ALA A 203 0.78 11.00 -2.84
CA ALA A 203 -0.59 11.11 -2.35
C ALA A 203 -1.07 9.80 -1.68
N ALA A 204 -0.77 8.65 -2.28
CA ALA A 204 -1.10 7.35 -1.69
C ALA A 204 -0.36 7.08 -0.38
N ALA A 205 0.90 7.51 -0.25
CA ALA A 205 1.67 7.38 0.99
C ALA A 205 1.07 8.22 2.13
N VAL A 206 0.69 9.47 1.83
CA VAL A 206 0.05 10.35 2.82
C VAL A 206 -1.35 9.86 3.18
N GLN A 207 -2.12 9.33 2.21
CA GLN A 207 -3.43 8.73 2.49
C GLN A 207 -3.31 7.57 3.49
N ARG A 208 -2.36 6.64 3.28
CA ARG A 208 -2.13 5.54 4.23
C ARG A 208 -1.79 6.03 5.65
N LYS A 209 -1.08 7.15 5.76
CA LYS A 209 -0.78 7.78 7.05
C LYS A 209 -2.06 8.32 7.72
N VAL A 210 -2.95 8.96 6.95
CA VAL A 210 -4.26 9.41 7.44
C VAL A 210 -5.09 8.21 7.91
N ASP A 211 -5.22 7.17 7.08
CA ASP A 211 -6.01 5.97 7.40
C ASP A 211 -5.51 5.28 8.68
N GLY A 212 -4.18 5.19 8.86
CA GLY A 212 -3.58 4.62 10.06
C GLY A 212 -3.88 5.42 11.33
N LEU A 213 -3.75 6.75 11.26
CA LEU A 213 -4.05 7.65 12.38
C LEU A 213 -5.55 7.66 12.73
N GLU A 214 -6.43 7.57 11.73
CA GLU A 214 -7.88 7.45 11.97
C GLU A 214 -8.23 6.12 12.64
N ALA A 215 -7.62 5.02 12.23
CA ALA A 215 -7.81 3.71 12.86
C ALA A 215 -7.32 3.72 14.32
N GLU A 216 -6.14 4.30 14.56
CA GLU A 216 -5.57 4.45 15.91
C GLU A 216 -6.49 5.29 16.81
N LEU A 217 -6.92 6.47 16.34
CA LEU A 217 -7.82 7.34 17.09
C LEU A 217 -9.20 6.70 17.32
N ASN A 218 -9.74 5.97 16.35
CA ASN A 218 -10.99 5.25 16.52
C ASN A 218 -10.89 4.14 17.58
N GLY A 219 -9.70 3.54 17.76
CA GLY A 219 -9.41 2.62 18.86
C GLY A 219 -9.37 3.27 20.25
N LEU A 220 -9.32 4.61 20.32
CA LEU A 220 -9.29 5.39 21.57
C LEU A 220 -10.66 6.00 21.93
N ARG A 221 -11.75 5.57 21.29
CA ARG A 221 -13.11 6.09 21.52
C ARG A 221 -13.70 5.74 22.90
N TYR A 222 -13.01 4.92 23.67
CA TYR A 222 -13.46 4.46 24.97
C TYR A 222 -13.21 5.51 26.04
N SER A 223 -14.06 5.54 27.07
CA SER A 223 -13.84 6.40 28.23
C SER A 223 -12.55 6.02 28.96
N ASN A 224 -11.88 7.00 29.57
CA ASN A 224 -10.62 6.77 30.29
C ASN A 224 -10.86 6.25 31.72
N ASP A 225 -11.63 5.17 31.82
CA ASP A 225 -12.09 4.53 33.05
C ASP A 225 -12.23 3.01 32.84
N LEU A 226 -12.54 2.28 33.93
CA LEU A 226 -12.71 0.83 33.90
C LEU A 226 -13.78 0.40 32.90
N LYS A 227 -14.88 1.14 32.78
CA LYS A 227 -15.93 0.83 31.82
C LYS A 227 -15.39 0.88 30.39
N GLY A 228 -14.64 1.94 30.04
CA GLY A 228 -14.04 2.05 28.72
C GLY A 228 -13.03 0.95 28.42
N TYR A 229 -12.25 0.53 29.42
CA TYR A 229 -11.38 -0.64 29.27
C TYR A 229 -12.20 -1.90 28.96
N LEU A 230 -13.27 -2.16 29.72
CA LEU A 230 -14.15 -3.33 29.52
C LEU A 230 -14.87 -3.32 28.17
N GLU A 231 -15.25 -2.15 27.66
CA GLU A 231 -15.78 -1.98 26.30
C GLU A 231 -14.72 -2.34 25.25
N SER A 232 -13.46 -1.96 25.46
CA SER A 232 -12.36 -2.23 24.53
C SER A 232 -12.02 -3.71 24.37
N VAL A 233 -12.32 -4.50 25.40
CA VAL A 233 -12.05 -5.96 25.42
C VAL A 233 -13.31 -6.80 25.20
N GLY A 234 -14.46 -6.15 25.02
CA GLY A 234 -15.73 -6.82 24.74
C GLY A 234 -16.33 -7.58 25.94
N ALA A 235 -16.05 -7.14 27.18
CA ALA A 235 -16.54 -7.78 28.41
C ALA A 235 -18.01 -7.41 28.69
N THR A 236 -18.94 -8.04 27.96
CA THR A 236 -20.35 -7.63 27.93
C THR A 236 -21.09 -7.89 29.24
N THR A 237 -20.73 -8.92 30.01
CA THR A 237 -21.32 -9.16 31.34
C THR A 237 -20.80 -8.13 32.35
N ALA A 238 -19.50 -7.86 32.35
CA ALA A 238 -18.88 -6.88 33.24
C ALA A 238 -19.51 -5.48 33.08
N LEU A 239 -19.84 -5.10 31.84
CA LEU A 239 -20.49 -3.81 31.55
C LEU A 239 -21.85 -3.65 32.25
N LYS A 240 -22.58 -4.76 32.50
CA LYS A 240 -23.87 -4.72 33.21
C LYS A 240 -23.71 -4.16 34.63
N ALA A 241 -22.56 -4.34 35.28
CA ALA A 241 -22.27 -3.75 36.58
C ALA A 241 -22.38 -2.21 36.59
N PHE A 242 -22.19 -1.57 35.44
CA PHE A 242 -22.25 -0.11 35.31
C PHE A 242 -23.47 0.40 34.55
N THR A 243 -24.28 -0.48 33.95
CA THR A 243 -25.36 -0.06 33.05
C THR A 243 -26.73 -0.64 33.37
N ASP A 244 -26.80 -1.73 34.14
CA ASP A 244 -28.04 -2.46 34.41
C ASP A 244 -28.35 -2.47 35.92
N PRO A 245 -29.31 -1.66 36.40
CA PRO A 245 -29.73 -1.67 37.81
C PRO A 245 -30.30 -3.02 38.30
N GLY A 246 -30.78 -3.87 37.40
CA GLY A 246 -31.25 -5.23 37.72
C GLY A 246 -30.09 -6.20 37.96
N PHE A 247 -28.96 -5.96 37.30
CA PHE A 247 -27.70 -6.66 37.57
C PHE A 247 -27.01 -6.05 38.79
N ASN A 248 -26.82 -4.74 38.82
CA ASN A 248 -26.18 -4.06 39.94
C ASN A 248 -27.10 -3.00 40.56
N PRO A 249 -27.71 -3.28 41.73
CA PRO A 249 -28.56 -2.29 42.41
C PRO A 249 -27.77 -1.06 42.89
N ASP A 250 -26.44 -1.12 42.90
CA ASP A 250 -25.54 -0.04 43.32
C ASP A 250 -24.97 0.81 42.20
N VAL A 251 -25.46 0.62 40.97
CA VAL A 251 -24.97 1.37 39.81
C VAL A 251 -25.00 2.89 40.04
N GLN A 252 -25.98 3.39 40.81
CA GLN A 252 -26.11 4.81 41.16
C GLN A 252 -24.94 5.38 41.98
N TYR A 253 -24.19 4.53 42.68
CA TYR A 253 -23.02 4.94 43.48
C TYR A 253 -21.73 4.91 42.67
N THR A 254 -21.75 4.52 41.40
CA THR A 254 -20.55 4.50 40.56
C THR A 254 -20.47 5.76 39.72
N HIS A 255 -19.48 6.61 39.98
CA HIS A 255 -19.18 7.80 39.18
C HIS A 255 -17.97 7.50 38.30
N LEU A 256 -18.25 7.01 37.09
CA LEU A 256 -17.24 6.50 36.16
C LEU A 256 -16.05 7.45 35.99
N GLY A 257 -14.86 6.95 36.32
CA GLY A 257 -13.59 7.65 36.13
C GLY A 257 -13.27 8.74 37.16
N ALA A 258 -14.17 9.06 38.09
CA ALA A 258 -13.90 10.05 39.14
C ALA A 258 -12.72 9.61 40.02
N TRP A 259 -11.89 10.56 40.47
CA TRP A 259 -10.64 10.25 41.18
C TRP A 259 -10.84 9.46 42.49
N ASP A 260 -12.00 9.64 43.13
CA ASP A 260 -12.48 8.97 44.35
C ASP A 260 -13.31 7.71 44.04
N ASP A 261 -13.29 7.21 42.81
CA ASP A 261 -14.08 6.07 42.37
C ASP A 261 -13.18 4.89 41.96
N ALA A 262 -13.58 3.68 42.32
CA ALA A 262 -12.86 2.45 42.02
C ALA A 262 -12.76 2.16 40.51
N THR A 263 -13.57 2.84 39.68
CA THR A 263 -13.49 2.75 38.22
C THR A 263 -12.44 3.66 37.59
N ASN A 264 -11.82 4.57 38.35
CA ASN A 264 -10.69 5.34 37.84
C ASN A 264 -9.50 4.42 37.58
N LEU A 265 -8.85 4.54 36.42
CA LEU A 265 -7.81 3.61 36.01
C LEU A 265 -6.59 3.57 36.94
N ASP A 266 -6.24 4.67 37.62
CA ASP A 266 -5.16 4.64 38.63
C ASP A 266 -5.58 3.81 39.86
N ASN A 267 -6.85 3.88 40.25
CA ASN A 267 -7.40 3.08 41.33
C ASN A 267 -7.55 1.61 40.94
N VAL A 268 -7.93 1.31 39.69
CA VAL A 268 -7.93 -0.05 39.13
C VAL A 268 -6.52 -0.64 39.10
N ILE A 269 -5.52 0.13 38.65
CA ILE A 269 -4.11 -0.28 38.65
C ILE A 269 -3.68 -0.63 40.08
N ARG A 270 -4.01 0.23 41.05
CA ARG A 270 -3.72 -0.04 42.46
C ARG A 270 -4.42 -1.30 42.96
N ALA A 271 -5.67 -1.54 42.55
CA ALA A 271 -6.40 -2.75 42.93
C ALA A 271 -5.74 -4.03 42.38
N LEU A 272 -5.27 -4.00 41.13
CA LEU A 272 -4.56 -5.12 40.51
C LEU A 272 -3.20 -5.38 41.18
N GLU A 273 -2.46 -4.33 41.56
CA GLU A 273 -1.23 -4.45 42.35
C GLU A 273 -1.50 -5.06 43.74
N LEU A 274 -2.64 -4.76 44.35
CA LEU A 274 -3.10 -5.42 45.58
C LEU A 274 -3.43 -6.90 45.34
N ILE A 275 -4.01 -7.28 44.22
CA ILE A 275 -4.21 -8.70 43.89
C ILE A 275 -2.86 -9.42 43.68
N GLN A 276 -1.84 -8.76 43.10
CA GLN A 276 -0.47 -9.31 43.04
C GLN A 276 0.12 -9.55 44.43
N GLU A 277 -0.11 -8.63 45.39
CA GLU A 277 0.24 -8.84 46.80
C GLU A 277 -0.50 -10.05 47.38
N CYS A 278 -1.80 -10.17 47.14
CA CYS A 278 -2.61 -11.33 47.55
C CYS A 278 -1.97 -12.64 47.09
N ASN A 279 -1.60 -12.72 45.81
CA ASN A 279 -0.99 -13.90 45.22
C ASN A 279 0.39 -14.22 45.83
N ARG A 280 1.16 -13.19 46.20
CA ARG A 280 2.41 -13.38 46.96
C ARG A 280 2.15 -13.93 48.36
N LEU A 281 1.14 -13.43 49.07
CA LEU A 281 0.77 -13.91 50.40
C LEU A 281 0.24 -15.35 50.35
N ARG A 282 -0.59 -15.66 49.37
CA ARG A 282 -1.11 -17.02 49.07
C ARG A 282 0.01 -18.03 48.82
N ALA A 283 1.05 -17.63 48.11
CA ALA A 283 2.22 -18.48 47.90
C ALA A 283 2.93 -18.86 49.22
N LEU A 284 2.89 -17.99 50.25
CA LEU A 284 3.48 -18.29 51.56
C LEU A 284 2.75 -19.42 52.30
N THR A 285 1.46 -19.62 52.02
CA THR A 285 0.64 -20.68 52.61
C THR A 285 0.48 -21.89 51.70
N GLY A 286 1.16 -21.89 50.53
CA GLY A 286 1.16 -23.01 49.59
C GLY A 286 -0.13 -23.13 48.77
N VAL A 287 -0.99 -22.11 48.75
CA VAL A 287 -2.23 -22.11 47.98
C VAL A 287 -2.04 -21.40 46.64
N ARG A 288 -2.83 -21.80 45.64
CA ARG A 288 -2.66 -21.34 44.25
C ARG A 288 -2.91 -19.84 44.09
N ALA A 289 -2.25 -19.25 43.10
CA ALA A 289 -2.52 -17.86 42.69
C ALA A 289 -3.93 -17.71 42.11
N LEU A 290 -4.57 -16.57 42.40
CA LEU A 290 -5.86 -16.16 41.86
C LEU A 290 -5.70 -15.51 40.50
N LYS A 291 -6.66 -15.75 39.61
CA LYS A 291 -6.87 -15.02 38.36
C LYS A 291 -7.86 -13.89 38.56
N VAL A 292 -7.84 -12.92 37.67
CA VAL A 292 -8.75 -11.77 37.66
C VAL A 292 -9.82 -11.97 36.60
N SER A 293 -11.08 -11.76 36.96
CA SER A 293 -12.20 -11.71 36.00
C SER A 293 -12.61 -10.27 35.72
N ASP A 294 -12.87 -9.96 34.45
CA ASP A 294 -13.44 -8.68 34.03
C ASP A 294 -14.73 -8.35 34.81
N THR A 295 -15.63 -9.34 35.00
CA THR A 295 -16.90 -9.15 35.70
C THR A 295 -16.71 -8.90 37.19
N LEU A 296 -15.88 -9.70 37.87
CA LEU A 296 -15.62 -9.50 39.30
C LEU A 296 -14.89 -8.19 39.59
N MET A 297 -14.00 -7.74 38.69
CA MET A 297 -13.39 -6.41 38.81
C MET A 297 -14.44 -5.30 38.75
N ALA A 298 -15.42 -5.41 37.86
CA ALA A 298 -16.50 -4.42 37.76
C ALA A 298 -17.43 -4.46 38.98
N GLU A 299 -17.80 -5.65 39.45
CA GLU A 299 -18.66 -5.82 40.64
C GLU A 299 -17.99 -5.30 41.91
N THR A 300 -16.73 -5.69 42.17
CA THR A 300 -15.99 -5.23 43.34
C THR A 300 -15.69 -3.73 43.30
N ALA A 301 -15.47 -3.15 42.13
CA ALA A 301 -15.40 -1.70 41.98
C ALA A 301 -16.72 -1.03 42.42
N SER A 302 -17.87 -1.54 41.97
CA SER A 302 -19.17 -1.03 42.39
C SER A 302 -19.45 -1.21 43.89
N SER A 303 -19.13 -2.37 44.48
CA SER A 303 -19.25 -2.61 45.92
C SER A 303 -18.39 -1.64 46.73
N THR A 304 -17.16 -1.38 46.26
CA THR A 304 -16.24 -0.43 46.88
C THR A 304 -16.79 0.99 46.82
N ASN A 305 -17.32 1.40 45.66
CA ASN A 305 -17.94 2.70 45.46
C ASN A 305 -19.17 2.91 46.36
N TRP A 306 -20.04 1.91 46.45
CA TRP A 306 -21.17 1.93 47.38
C TRP A 306 -20.71 2.13 48.82
N SER A 307 -19.74 1.33 49.28
CA SER A 307 -19.23 1.42 50.65
C SER A 307 -18.60 2.79 50.93
N HIS A 308 -17.79 3.29 49.98
CA HIS A 308 -17.17 4.60 50.07
C HIS A 308 -18.20 5.73 50.16
N ARG A 309 -19.24 5.74 49.30
CA ARG A 309 -20.23 6.83 49.24
C ARG A 309 -21.25 6.78 50.36
N THR A 310 -21.56 5.59 50.87
CA THR A 310 -22.52 5.44 51.98
C THR A 310 -21.86 5.47 53.35
N GLY A 311 -20.53 5.29 53.41
CA GLY A 311 -19.82 5.07 54.66
C GLY A 311 -20.32 3.84 55.41
N THR A 312 -20.69 2.77 54.69
CA THR A 312 -21.16 1.48 55.28
C THR A 312 -20.16 0.33 55.02
N ILE A 313 -19.68 -0.34 56.09
CA ILE A 313 -19.00 -1.66 55.97
C ILE A 313 -20.09 -2.68 56.19
N ALA A 314 -20.49 -3.31 55.10
CA ALA A 314 -21.19 -4.57 55.17
C ALA A 314 -20.77 -5.39 53.97
N HIS A 315 -20.94 -6.69 54.09
CA HIS A 315 -20.81 -7.51 52.90
C HIS A 315 -21.84 -7.09 51.85
N ARG A 316 -21.41 -7.01 50.60
CA ARG A 316 -22.19 -6.48 49.49
C ARG A 316 -22.24 -7.46 48.35
N TRP A 317 -23.47 -7.75 47.92
CA TRP A 317 -23.77 -8.73 46.88
C TRP A 317 -24.27 -7.98 45.65
N VAL A 318 -23.40 -7.89 44.64
CA VAL A 318 -23.76 -7.39 43.31
C VAL A 318 -24.28 -8.59 42.49
N SER A 319 -25.04 -8.35 41.42
CA SER A 319 -25.55 -9.39 40.50
C SER A 319 -26.54 -10.41 41.07
N GLY A 320 -26.95 -10.26 42.33
CA GLY A 320 -27.89 -11.17 42.99
C GLY A 320 -27.24 -12.46 43.52
N TRP A 321 -25.90 -12.52 43.54
CA TRP A 321 -25.13 -13.69 43.96
C TRP A 321 -24.18 -13.37 45.12
N VAL A 322 -23.84 -14.39 45.89
CA VAL A 322 -22.97 -14.27 47.07
C VAL A 322 -21.59 -14.86 46.74
N PRO A 323 -20.48 -14.11 46.90
CA PRO A 323 -19.13 -14.63 46.77
C PRO A 323 -18.84 -15.69 47.84
N ASN A 324 -17.98 -16.66 47.52
CA ASN A 324 -17.59 -17.71 48.46
C ASN A 324 -16.84 -17.14 49.67
N ALA A 325 -16.11 -16.05 49.48
CA ALA A 325 -15.65 -15.17 50.54
C ALA A 325 -15.54 -13.73 50.03
N GLN A 326 -15.69 -12.77 50.93
CA GLN A 326 -15.50 -11.36 50.64
C GLN A 326 -14.74 -10.71 51.78
N ASN A 327 -13.68 -9.99 51.46
CA ASN A 327 -12.94 -9.18 52.41
C ASN A 327 -13.29 -7.71 52.19
N ALA A 328 -13.54 -6.99 53.29
CA ALA A 328 -13.82 -5.55 53.27
C ALA A 328 -12.94 -4.82 54.30
N ALA A 329 -12.42 -3.64 53.95
CA ALA A 329 -11.56 -2.84 54.81
C ALA A 329 -11.75 -1.35 54.59
N TRP A 330 -11.53 -0.57 55.66
CA TRP A 330 -11.42 0.89 55.67
C TRP A 330 -10.16 1.33 56.42
N GLY A 331 -9.61 2.48 56.05
CA GLY A 331 -8.50 3.11 56.79
C GLY A 331 -7.10 2.53 56.55
N TYR A 332 -7.01 1.36 55.92
CA TYR A 332 -5.75 0.68 55.61
C TYR A 332 -5.21 1.10 54.24
N ALA A 333 -4.00 1.68 54.19
CA ALA A 333 -3.36 2.01 52.91
C ALA A 333 -3.03 0.77 52.06
N ASN A 334 -2.80 -0.35 52.75
CA ASN A 334 -2.77 -1.69 52.19
C ASN A 334 -3.73 -2.56 53.02
N PRO A 335 -4.85 -3.04 52.46
CA PRO A 335 -5.83 -3.79 53.24
C PRO A 335 -5.29 -5.13 53.77
N TYR A 336 -4.21 -5.67 53.19
CA TYR A 336 -3.55 -6.89 53.70
C TYR A 336 -2.78 -6.70 55.00
N ASP A 337 -2.50 -5.45 55.42
CA ASP A 337 -1.95 -5.19 56.76
C ASP A 337 -2.94 -5.68 57.83
N GLY A 338 -4.22 -5.34 57.67
CA GLY A 338 -5.30 -5.87 58.51
C GLY A 338 -5.65 -7.31 58.14
N TRP A 339 -6.06 -7.54 56.90
CA TRP A 339 -6.64 -8.83 56.47
C TRP A 339 -5.70 -10.02 56.61
N TYR A 340 -4.41 -9.84 56.35
CA TYR A 340 -3.45 -10.94 56.42
C TYR A 340 -2.63 -10.88 57.70
N TRP A 341 -1.91 -9.78 57.95
CA TRP A 341 -0.91 -9.78 59.02
C TRP A 341 -1.50 -9.68 60.42
N GLU A 342 -2.42 -8.75 60.67
CA GLU A 342 -3.08 -8.63 61.98
C GLU A 342 -3.91 -9.88 62.30
N GLU A 343 -4.70 -10.35 61.35
CA GLU A 343 -5.55 -11.53 61.52
C GLU A 343 -4.75 -12.83 61.64
N LYS A 344 -3.65 -13.00 60.89
CA LYS A 344 -2.74 -14.14 61.08
C LYS A 344 -2.15 -14.15 62.49
N ASN A 345 -1.73 -12.99 63.00
CA ASN A 345 -1.25 -12.89 64.38
C ASN A 345 -2.35 -13.28 65.38
N ASN A 346 -3.60 -12.86 65.15
CA ASN A 346 -4.72 -13.26 66.00
C ASN A 346 -4.92 -14.78 66.02
N TYR A 347 -4.83 -15.41 64.85
CA TYR A 347 -4.92 -16.86 64.69
C TYR A 347 -3.77 -17.59 65.40
N GLU A 348 -2.52 -17.20 65.13
CA GLU A 348 -1.33 -17.87 65.66
C GLU A 348 -1.17 -17.72 67.18
N THR A 349 -1.65 -16.61 67.75
CA THR A 349 -1.58 -16.34 69.20
C THR A 349 -2.82 -16.79 69.97
N GLY A 350 -3.89 -17.21 69.28
CA GLY A 350 -5.15 -17.61 69.90
C GLY A 350 -5.83 -16.48 70.69
N ASN A 351 -5.65 -15.22 70.29
CA ASN A 351 -6.07 -14.05 71.07
C ASN A 351 -7.58 -13.71 70.94
N GLY A 352 -8.34 -14.51 70.20
CA GLY A 352 -9.79 -14.33 70.02
C GLY A 352 -10.19 -13.18 69.08
N GLY A 353 -9.25 -12.57 68.35
CA GLY A 353 -9.52 -11.57 67.32
C GLY A 353 -10.16 -12.14 66.05
N GLN A 354 -10.57 -11.26 65.11
CA GLN A 354 -11.07 -11.68 63.80
C GLN A 354 -9.96 -12.38 62.99
N VAL A 355 -10.32 -13.44 62.28
CA VAL A 355 -9.40 -14.26 61.46
C VAL A 355 -9.98 -14.64 60.08
N GLY A 356 -11.18 -14.16 59.77
CA GLY A 356 -11.94 -14.57 58.59
C GLY A 356 -11.31 -14.12 57.27
N HIS A 357 -10.75 -12.91 57.24
CA HIS A 357 -10.08 -12.39 56.05
C HIS A 357 -8.77 -13.13 55.79
N TYR A 358 -8.00 -13.44 56.85
CA TYR A 358 -6.80 -14.26 56.73
C TYR A 358 -7.15 -15.65 56.20
N PHE A 359 -8.22 -16.26 56.69
CA PHE A 359 -8.67 -17.57 56.21
C PHE A 359 -9.10 -17.56 54.75
N ALA A 360 -9.74 -16.49 54.28
CA ALA A 360 -10.08 -16.32 52.86
C ALA A 360 -8.81 -16.24 51.99
N ILE A 361 -7.80 -15.48 52.42
CA ILE A 361 -6.54 -15.36 51.67
C ILE A 361 -5.77 -16.67 51.70
N ALA A 362 -5.56 -17.26 52.88
CA ALA A 362 -4.74 -18.45 53.10
C ALA A 362 -5.43 -19.78 52.76
N GLU A 363 -6.72 -19.76 52.38
CA GLU A 363 -7.61 -20.93 52.21
C GLU A 363 -7.60 -21.88 53.41
N LEU A 364 -7.72 -21.32 54.61
CA LEU A 364 -7.86 -22.08 55.86
C LEU A 364 -9.33 -22.27 56.27
N ASN A 365 -10.26 -21.87 55.40
CA ASN A 365 -11.69 -22.09 55.57
C ASN A 365 -12.19 -23.24 54.67
N ASP A 366 -13.39 -23.74 54.97
CA ASP A 366 -14.05 -24.78 54.17
C ASP A 366 -14.75 -24.22 52.91
N PHE A 367 -14.53 -22.93 52.60
CA PHE A 367 -15.14 -22.22 51.47
C PHE A 367 -14.19 -22.11 50.28
N GLY A 368 -13.01 -22.75 50.30
CA GLY A 368 -12.09 -22.89 49.17
C GLY A 368 -12.31 -24.20 48.39
N PRO A 369 -11.52 -24.46 47.33
CA PRO A 369 -10.36 -23.67 46.87
C PRO A 369 -10.76 -22.57 45.87
N TYR A 370 -10.27 -21.35 46.09
CA TYR A 370 -10.56 -20.20 45.23
C TYR A 370 -9.71 -20.20 43.96
N TRP A 371 -10.26 -19.68 42.88
CA TRP A 371 -9.59 -19.60 41.57
C TRP A 371 -9.60 -18.19 41.00
N VAL A 372 -10.70 -17.47 41.19
CA VAL A 372 -10.94 -16.17 40.57
C VAL A 372 -11.25 -15.12 41.63
N THR A 373 -10.81 -13.90 41.37
CA THR A 373 -11.04 -12.74 42.24
C THR A 373 -11.33 -11.48 41.43
N GLY A 374 -11.94 -10.51 42.10
CA GLY A 374 -11.94 -9.11 41.73
C GLY A 374 -11.61 -8.29 42.97
N LEU A 375 -11.02 -7.10 42.79
CA LEU A 375 -10.76 -6.17 43.88
C LEU A 375 -11.10 -4.75 43.45
N GLY A 376 -11.85 -4.05 44.28
CA GLY A 376 -12.06 -2.60 44.17
C GLY A 376 -11.27 -1.87 45.24
N TRP A 377 -10.74 -0.70 44.87
CA TRP A 377 -9.95 0.15 45.75
C TRP A 377 -10.33 1.61 45.55
N VAL A 378 -10.56 2.34 46.64
CA VAL A 378 -10.72 3.80 46.65
C VAL A 378 -9.72 4.40 47.64
N PRO A 379 -8.86 5.34 47.23
CA PRO A 379 -7.86 5.94 48.10
C PRO A 379 -8.47 6.81 49.19
N ASP A 380 -9.57 7.51 48.90
CA ASP A 380 -10.30 8.31 49.89
C ASP A 380 -11.10 7.40 50.84
N GLY A 381 -10.90 7.56 52.15
CA GLY A 381 -11.37 6.60 53.15
C GLY A 381 -10.64 5.24 53.14
N LYS A 382 -9.75 4.99 52.17
CA LYS A 382 -8.96 3.76 52.01
C LYS A 382 -9.85 2.52 52.05
N VAL A 383 -10.82 2.48 51.14
CA VAL A 383 -11.87 1.46 51.07
C VAL A 383 -11.44 0.37 50.10
N ALA A 384 -11.51 -0.89 50.52
CA ALA A 384 -11.19 -2.04 49.70
C ALA A 384 -12.25 -3.14 49.84
N PHE A 385 -12.67 -3.71 48.72
CA PHE A 385 -13.45 -4.95 48.67
C PHE A 385 -12.73 -5.94 47.78
N GLN A 386 -12.57 -7.18 48.25
CA GLN A 386 -12.06 -8.28 47.45
C GLN A 386 -12.99 -9.48 47.54
N ASP A 387 -13.42 -9.98 46.39
CA ASP A 387 -14.28 -11.15 46.29
C ASP A 387 -13.48 -12.37 45.84
N PHE A 388 -13.84 -13.54 46.36
CA PHE A 388 -13.21 -14.83 46.05
C PHE A 388 -14.26 -15.82 45.59
N TYR A 389 -14.02 -16.47 44.45
CA TYR A 389 -14.92 -17.45 43.85
C TYR A 389 -14.20 -18.77 43.49
N TRP A 390 -14.96 -19.86 43.54
CA TRP A 390 -14.58 -21.15 42.95
C TRP A 390 -14.58 -21.10 41.40
N ASP A 391 -13.91 -22.08 40.79
CA ASP A 391 -13.87 -22.23 39.32
C ASP A 391 -15.16 -22.89 38.77
N ASP A 392 -15.81 -23.80 39.51
CA ASP A 392 -16.87 -24.69 39.01
C ASP A 392 -18.29 -24.09 39.07
N MET A 393 -18.60 -23.29 40.10
CA MET A 393 -19.92 -22.67 40.32
C MET A 393 -20.29 -21.63 39.26
N ILE A 394 -19.30 -21.20 38.48
CA ILE A 394 -19.43 -20.17 37.45
C ILE A 394 -20.05 -20.75 36.18
N SER A 395 -19.89 -22.06 35.94
CA SER A 395 -20.47 -22.76 34.79
C SER A 395 -21.99 -22.93 34.86
N SER A 396 -22.62 -22.72 36.03
CA SER A 396 -24.07 -22.87 36.21
C SER A 396 -24.85 -21.57 36.42
N ASN A 397 -24.19 -20.46 36.81
CA ASN A 397 -24.86 -19.27 37.36
C ASN A 397 -24.54 -17.93 36.65
N TYR A 398 -23.49 -17.84 35.82
CA TYR A 398 -23.23 -16.68 34.94
C TYR A 398 -23.55 -17.06 33.48
N ASP A 399 -24.02 -16.10 32.68
CA ASP A 399 -23.94 -16.23 31.21
C ASP A 399 -22.46 -16.31 30.77
N SER A 400 -21.56 -15.61 31.48
CA SER A 400 -20.10 -15.55 31.29
C SER A 400 -19.45 -14.70 32.40
N LEU A 401 -18.28 -15.08 32.92
CA LEU A 401 -17.41 -14.21 33.75
C LEU A 401 -16.58 -13.20 32.91
N ASP A 402 -16.88 -13.16 31.61
CA ASP A 402 -16.02 -12.65 30.57
C ASP A 402 -14.61 -13.26 30.70
N ARG A 403 -13.55 -12.48 30.47
CA ARG A 403 -12.20 -13.05 30.48
C ARG A 403 -11.76 -13.26 31.91
N THR A 404 -11.12 -14.40 32.16
CA THR A 404 -10.44 -14.72 33.41
C THR A 404 -8.97 -14.99 33.13
N ILE A 405 -8.11 -14.04 33.49
CA ILE A 405 -6.69 -14.00 33.11
C ILE A 405 -5.77 -13.80 34.32
N PRO A 406 -4.47 -14.15 34.23
CA PRO A 406 -3.51 -13.81 35.28
C PRO A 406 -3.49 -12.31 35.59
N VAL A 407 -3.30 -11.95 36.86
CA VAL A 407 -3.32 -10.54 37.30
C VAL A 407 -2.23 -9.70 36.62
N GLU A 408 -1.07 -10.29 36.32
CA GLU A 408 0.02 -9.64 35.61
C GLU A 408 -0.42 -9.22 34.21
N GLN A 409 -1.11 -10.11 33.50
CA GLN A 409 -1.64 -9.82 32.17
C GLN A 409 -2.71 -8.72 32.22
N TYR A 410 -3.63 -8.80 33.18
CA TYR A 410 -4.68 -7.79 33.33
C TYR A 410 -4.08 -6.40 33.62
N LEU A 411 -3.10 -6.32 34.52
CA LEU A 411 -2.40 -5.09 34.87
C LEU A 411 -1.68 -4.46 33.68
N ASP A 412 -0.97 -5.26 32.89
CA ASP A 412 -0.30 -4.79 31.68
C ASP A 412 -1.29 -4.26 30.64
N GLU A 413 -2.43 -4.95 30.45
CA GLU A 413 -3.49 -4.52 29.54
C GLU A 413 -4.12 -3.19 29.96
N VAL A 414 -4.44 -3.00 31.25
CA VAL A 414 -5.01 -1.75 31.78
C VAL A 414 -4.02 -0.60 31.69
N ARG A 415 -2.74 -0.82 32.02
CA ARG A 415 -1.68 0.20 31.88
C ARG A 415 -1.51 0.61 30.41
N ALA A 416 -1.51 -0.34 29.49
CA ALA A 416 -1.43 -0.07 28.06
C ALA A 416 -2.67 0.67 27.55
N PHE A 417 -3.87 0.35 28.04
CA PHE A 417 -5.10 1.07 27.73
C PHE A 417 -5.04 2.53 28.21
N LYS A 418 -4.68 2.76 29.48
CA LYS A 418 -4.52 4.11 30.04
C LYS A 418 -3.51 4.96 29.26
N ALA A 419 -2.32 4.41 29.02
CA ALA A 419 -1.26 5.13 28.30
C ALA A 419 -1.65 5.49 26.86
N ARG A 420 -2.46 4.64 26.21
CA ARG A 420 -3.01 4.91 24.87
C ARG A 420 -4.03 6.04 24.88
N ASN A 421 -4.96 6.04 25.83
CA ASN A 421 -5.99 7.10 25.93
C ASN A 421 -5.39 8.48 26.27
N GLU A 422 -4.32 8.53 27.06
CA GLU A 422 -3.57 9.77 27.33
C GLU A 422 -2.95 10.38 26.06
N GLN A 423 -2.71 9.58 25.01
CA GLN A 423 -2.14 10.01 23.74
C GLN A 423 -3.17 10.49 22.71
N ALA A 424 -4.48 10.35 22.97
CA ALA A 424 -5.53 10.64 22.00
C ALA A 424 -5.46 12.07 21.42
N GLY A 425 -5.17 13.07 22.26
CA GLY A 425 -5.00 14.45 21.82
C GLY A 425 -3.79 14.66 20.90
N ALA A 426 -2.69 13.94 21.14
CA ALA A 426 -1.50 14.00 20.30
C ALA A 426 -1.74 13.32 18.95
N ILE A 427 -2.43 12.18 18.94
CA ILE A 427 -2.81 11.45 17.71
C ILE A 427 -3.79 12.29 16.87
N GLN A 428 -4.76 12.96 17.50
CA GLN A 428 -5.65 13.89 16.80
C GLN A 428 -4.88 15.03 16.12
N ALA A 429 -3.90 15.63 16.81
CA ALA A 429 -3.07 16.68 16.22
C ALA A 429 -2.24 16.18 15.02
N GLN A 430 -1.71 14.96 15.11
CA GLN A 430 -1.00 14.31 14.00
C GLN A 430 -1.93 14.01 12.82
N LEU A 431 -3.15 13.55 13.09
CA LEU A 431 -4.17 13.30 12.06
C LEU A 431 -4.54 14.59 11.32
N ASP A 432 -4.75 15.68 12.05
CA ASP A 432 -5.05 16.99 11.45
C ASP A 432 -3.89 17.49 10.58
N GLN A 433 -2.65 17.25 10.99
CA GLN A 433 -1.48 17.56 10.17
C GLN A 433 -1.43 16.68 8.91
N ALA A 434 -1.61 15.37 9.05
CA ALA A 434 -1.60 14.44 7.92
C ALA A 434 -2.70 14.76 6.89
N ARG A 435 -3.88 15.21 7.33
CA ARG A 435 -4.95 15.67 6.45
C ARG A 435 -4.59 16.91 5.64
N ARG A 436 -3.84 17.86 6.24
CA ARG A 436 -3.29 19.02 5.50
C ARG A 436 -2.27 18.57 4.45
N GLU A 437 -1.34 17.71 4.85
CA GLU A 437 -0.34 17.12 3.94
C GLU A 437 -1.01 16.37 2.76
N LEU A 438 -2.13 15.68 3.02
CA LEU A 438 -2.89 14.96 2.00
C LEU A 438 -3.50 15.92 0.99
N ALA A 439 -4.10 17.02 1.46
CA ALA A 439 -4.68 18.05 0.59
C ALA A 439 -3.63 18.66 -0.35
N ASP A 440 -2.44 18.94 0.18
CA ASP A 440 -1.30 19.45 -0.59
C ASP A 440 -0.81 18.42 -1.63
N ALA A 441 -0.68 17.16 -1.23
CA ALA A 441 -0.27 16.07 -2.13
C ALA A 441 -1.28 15.85 -3.27
N GLN A 442 -2.58 15.91 -2.97
CA GLN A 442 -3.63 15.82 -3.99
C GLN A 442 -3.65 17.04 -4.92
N ALA A 443 -3.31 18.23 -4.42
CA ALA A 443 -3.16 19.42 -5.25
C ALA A 443 -1.98 19.28 -6.22
N ALA A 444 -0.83 18.77 -5.74
CA ALA A 444 0.32 18.47 -6.59
C ALA A 444 -0.01 17.39 -7.65
N GLN A 445 -0.76 16.36 -7.27
CA GLN A 445 -1.24 15.33 -8.20
C GLN A 445 -2.12 15.92 -9.32
N ARG A 446 -3.06 16.83 -8.99
CA ARG A 446 -3.88 17.52 -10.00
C ARG A 446 -3.01 18.34 -10.96
N LYS A 447 -2.09 19.14 -10.42
CA LYS A 447 -1.16 19.95 -11.21
C LYS A 447 -0.33 19.09 -12.17
N ALA A 448 0.24 17.98 -11.70
CA ALA A 448 1.02 17.07 -12.55
C ALA A 448 0.18 16.45 -13.68
N ASN A 449 -1.09 16.13 -13.42
CA ASN A 449 -2.02 15.65 -14.44
C ASN A 449 -2.36 16.73 -15.47
N ASP A 450 -2.55 17.98 -15.04
CA ASP A 450 -2.81 19.11 -15.94
C ASP A 450 -1.60 19.36 -16.86
N GLU A 451 -0.38 19.34 -16.32
CA GLU A 451 0.87 19.47 -17.08
C GLU A 451 1.02 18.33 -18.10
N ARG A 452 0.76 17.07 -17.70
CA ARG A 452 0.76 15.93 -18.63
C ARG A 452 -0.24 16.12 -19.77
N ASN A 453 -1.46 16.59 -19.46
CA ASN A 453 -2.49 16.82 -20.48
C ASN A 453 -2.09 17.93 -21.46
N ALA A 454 -1.40 18.97 -20.99
CA ALA A 454 -0.83 20.01 -21.84
C ALA A 454 0.23 19.44 -22.80
N VAL A 455 1.14 18.60 -22.29
CA VAL A 455 2.18 17.92 -23.11
C VAL A 455 1.55 17.01 -24.17
N LEU A 456 0.54 16.21 -23.82
CA LEU A 456 -0.18 15.35 -24.77
C LEU A 456 -0.90 16.16 -25.84
N THR A 457 -1.48 17.30 -25.48
CA THR A 457 -2.13 18.21 -26.43
C THR A 457 -1.11 18.78 -27.41
N TRP A 458 0.07 19.17 -26.93
CA TRP A 458 1.16 19.65 -27.80
C TRP A 458 1.65 18.56 -28.76
N GLN A 459 1.87 17.34 -28.28
CA GLN A 459 2.26 16.20 -29.12
C GLN A 459 1.24 15.96 -30.24
N ALA A 460 -0.06 15.94 -29.91
CA ALA A 460 -1.13 15.72 -30.89
C ALA A 460 -1.19 16.81 -31.98
N LYS A 461 -0.86 18.07 -31.64
CA LYS A 461 -0.76 19.16 -32.63
C LYS A 461 0.45 18.98 -33.56
N LEU A 462 1.60 18.56 -33.02
CA LEU A 462 2.80 18.26 -33.82
C LEU A 462 2.60 17.07 -34.78
N GLU A 463 1.82 16.07 -34.39
CA GLU A 463 1.46 14.94 -35.25
C GLU A 463 0.62 15.38 -36.46
N LYS A 464 -0.27 16.36 -36.26
CA LYS A 464 -1.10 16.98 -37.31
C LYS A 464 -0.35 17.97 -38.22
N GLY A 465 0.93 18.24 -37.95
CA GLY A 465 1.74 19.18 -38.73
C GLY A 465 1.47 20.65 -38.41
N GLU A 466 0.79 20.94 -37.29
CA GLU A 466 0.58 22.31 -36.82
C GLU A 466 1.87 22.84 -36.18
N ASN A 467 2.43 23.94 -36.70
CA ASN A 467 3.64 24.54 -36.14
C ASN A 467 3.30 25.40 -34.91
N VAL A 468 3.29 24.79 -33.73
CA VAL A 468 3.00 25.45 -32.43
C VAL A 468 4.23 25.42 -31.51
N GLY A 469 4.54 26.57 -30.92
CA GLY A 469 5.51 26.69 -29.83
C GLY A 469 4.98 26.08 -28.53
N PHE A 470 5.88 25.58 -27.69
CA PHE A 470 5.57 25.06 -26.36
C PHE A 470 5.27 26.20 -25.39
#